data_AF-A0A1D2NGJ9-F1
#
_entry.id   AF-A0A1D2NGJ9-F1
#
_cell.length_a   1.000
_cell.length_b   1.000
_cell.length_c   1.000
_cell.angle_alpha   90.00
_cell.angle_beta   90.00
_cell.angle_gamma   90.00
#
_symmetry.space_group_name_H-M   'P 1'
#
loop_
_entity.id
_entity.type
_entity.pdbx_description
1 polymer ?
#
loop_
_entity_poly.entity_id
_entity_poly.type
_entity_poly.pdbx_seq_one_letter_code
_entity_poly.pdbx_strand_id
1 'polypeptide(L)'
;MRSNGISSLLCLSIVISAIVSLPGNVSSAASYNHTHQLLYNRNLQHKRHDDFIIPESHESRNLRKSKLFPLFTIIRFTNEICRTTSEETGICYTRNQCTSLGGLAQGNCASGLGVCCRFIATCGAIVYQNGTSFQNPNYPSKYVPMGGSDVCQIRIRKQQNVCQLRLNFIAFDIEGPAATPTAAQGAANAMNDAGVCKIDSLALTSSGATVPSLCGSMNGQHLYVDFGSSDTITLNLLLGGASQKERTWNIEILTIPCNSIARAPTGCLQYFTGVSGVVESFNFQGGMHLANLDYSACVRMEDGMRFIDWSPCSPNSVRFGGGAAMIPTTPAANAACPNTLTDYLIIMQGVSFPLLAAQTNPTTSTTDRYCDLSFQQTNSYVRTSARPFLIHFRTDSAEGGTADVTSVGYCLRWQQNPQ
;
A
#
# COMPACT_ATOMS: atom_id res chain seq x y z
N MET A 1 32.83 -27.91 -54.22
CA MET A 1 34.19 -28.07 -53.67
C MET A 1 34.09 -28.07 -52.16
N ARG A 2 34.58 -29.16 -51.52
CA ARG A 2 35.02 -29.38 -50.11
C ARG A 2 34.24 -28.68 -48.97
N SER A 3 33.60 -29.36 -48.00
CA SER A 3 34.01 -30.43 -47.04
C SER A 3 34.16 -29.87 -45.62
N ASN A 4 33.75 -30.69 -44.64
CA ASN A 4 33.91 -30.63 -43.16
C ASN A 4 32.70 -29.97 -42.44
N GLY A 5 31.85 -30.63 -41.66
CA GLY A 5 31.95 -31.92 -40.97
C GLY A 5 32.63 -31.76 -39.61
N ILE A 6 31.86 -31.90 -38.51
CA ILE A 6 32.11 -32.78 -37.36
C ILE A 6 30.96 -32.64 -36.34
N SER A 7 30.40 -33.80 -35.99
CA SER A 7 29.46 -34.12 -34.93
C SER A 7 30.23 -34.71 -33.74
N SER A 8 29.72 -34.58 -32.50
CA SER A 8 29.85 -35.50 -31.33
C SER A 8 29.70 -34.71 -30.02
N LEU A 9 28.61 -34.85 -29.26
CA LEU A 9 28.29 -35.87 -28.22
C LEU A 9 28.81 -35.56 -26.80
N LEU A 10 27.84 -35.43 -25.88
CA LEU A 10 27.79 -35.78 -24.44
C LEU A 10 28.92 -35.38 -23.48
N CYS A 11 28.55 -34.65 -22.42
CA CYS A 11 28.78 -35.16 -21.05
C CYS A 11 27.81 -34.56 -20.03
N LEU A 12 27.05 -35.47 -19.40
CA LEU A 12 26.22 -35.29 -18.21
C LEU A 12 27.15 -35.28 -16.99
N SER A 13 26.98 -34.39 -16.02
CA SER A 13 27.60 -34.53 -14.70
C SER A 13 26.69 -33.99 -13.62
N ILE A 14 26.06 -34.95 -12.95
CA ILE A 14 25.34 -34.88 -11.68
C ILE A 14 26.39 -34.64 -10.58
N VAL A 15 26.15 -33.66 -9.70
CA VAL A 15 26.88 -33.57 -8.42
C VAL A 15 25.88 -33.77 -7.29
N ILE A 16 25.89 -34.99 -6.76
CA ILE A 16 25.35 -35.36 -5.47
C ILE A 16 26.41 -35.02 -4.43
N SER A 17 26.03 -34.38 -3.33
CA SER A 17 26.82 -34.39 -2.10
C SER A 17 25.89 -34.57 -0.91
N ALA A 18 25.95 -35.78 -0.36
CA ALA A 18 25.42 -36.16 0.93
C ALA A 18 26.61 -36.64 1.78
N ILE A 19 26.78 -36.06 2.98
CA ILE A 19 27.61 -36.59 4.08
C ILE A 19 26.79 -36.31 5.35
N VAL A 20 26.01 -37.28 5.83
CA VAL A 20 26.30 -38.24 6.92
C VAL A 20 26.38 -37.59 8.30
N SER A 21 25.34 -37.89 9.08
CA SER A 21 25.15 -37.68 10.52
C SER A 21 25.88 -38.75 11.34
N LEU A 22 26.36 -38.43 12.55
CA LEU A 22 26.39 -39.29 13.75
C LEU A 22 26.50 -38.43 15.04
N PRO A 23 26.13 -38.95 16.24
CA PRO A 23 25.59 -38.18 17.36
C PRO A 23 26.53 -38.00 18.58
N GLY A 24 26.14 -37.12 19.51
CA GLY A 24 26.72 -37.05 20.86
C GLY A 24 26.12 -35.94 21.74
N ASN A 25 25.36 -36.32 22.77
CA ASN A 25 24.83 -35.50 23.87
C ASN A 25 25.96 -34.88 24.74
N VAL A 26 25.72 -33.74 25.38
CA VAL A 26 25.53 -33.57 26.85
C VAL A 26 25.36 -32.06 27.20
N SER A 27 24.20 -31.78 27.83
CA SER A 27 23.86 -30.83 28.90
C SER A 27 24.79 -29.66 29.30
N SER A 28 24.24 -28.46 29.42
CA SER A 28 24.00 -27.81 30.73
C SER A 28 23.27 -26.47 30.58
N ALA A 29 22.49 -26.15 31.61
CA ALA A 29 21.49 -25.10 31.67
C ALA A 29 22.04 -23.73 32.12
N ALA A 30 21.40 -22.65 31.68
CA ALA A 30 21.27 -21.42 32.46
C ALA A 30 20.07 -20.60 31.94
N SER A 31 19.00 -20.60 32.71
CA SER A 31 17.84 -19.72 32.55
C SER A 31 17.97 -18.60 33.58
N TYR A 32 17.88 -17.34 33.17
CA TYR A 32 17.81 -16.20 34.08
C TYR A 32 16.54 -15.40 33.79
N ASN A 33 15.54 -15.60 34.64
CA ASN A 33 14.33 -14.81 34.76
C ASN A 33 14.60 -13.65 35.73
N HIS A 34 14.19 -12.44 35.39
CA HIS A 34 13.96 -11.42 36.42
C HIS A 34 12.67 -10.64 36.12
N THR A 35 11.64 -10.98 36.87
CA THR A 35 10.42 -10.21 37.09
C THR A 35 10.71 -9.08 38.08
N HIS A 36 10.15 -7.89 37.85
CA HIS A 36 10.14 -6.76 38.79
C HIS A 36 8.72 -6.64 39.38
N GLN A 37 8.61 -6.82 40.70
CA GLN A 37 7.42 -6.48 41.48
C GLN A 37 7.60 -5.11 42.14
N LEU A 38 6.57 -4.29 42.04
CA LEU A 38 6.41 -2.99 42.69
C LEU A 38 5.97 -3.20 44.15
N LEU A 39 6.68 -2.58 45.09
CA LEU A 39 6.18 -2.42 46.46
C LEU A 39 5.83 -0.95 46.72
N TYR A 40 4.56 -0.79 47.03
CA TYR A 40 3.86 0.38 47.52
C TYR A 40 4.23 0.64 48.99
N ASN A 41 4.48 1.89 49.36
CA ASN A 41 4.34 2.33 50.74
C ASN A 41 3.75 3.74 50.79
N ARG A 42 2.68 3.86 51.59
CA ARG A 42 1.93 5.07 51.91
C ARG A 42 2.16 5.39 53.39
N ASN A 43 2.09 6.68 53.71
CA ASN A 43 1.48 7.28 54.90
C ASN A 43 2.34 7.91 56.03
N LEU A 44 1.83 9.11 56.43
CA LEU A 44 1.82 9.81 57.73
C LEU A 44 3.04 10.71 58.07
N GLN A 45 2.93 11.87 58.73
CA GLN A 45 1.89 12.89 58.96
C GLN A 45 2.54 14.04 59.79
N HIS A 46 2.09 15.28 59.56
CA HIS A 46 1.91 16.42 60.49
C HIS A 46 2.95 16.86 61.57
N LYS A 47 3.28 18.17 61.51
CA LYS A 47 3.45 19.21 62.60
C LYS A 47 4.68 20.09 62.28
N ARG A 48 4.81 21.38 62.64
CA ARG A 48 3.99 22.54 63.05
C ARG A 48 4.95 23.76 62.98
N HIS A 49 4.38 24.96 62.82
CA HIS A 49 4.95 26.32 62.96
C HIS A 49 6.16 26.51 63.88
N ASP A 50 7.06 27.42 63.48
CA ASP A 50 7.55 28.53 64.32
C ASP A 50 7.95 29.73 63.43
N ASP A 51 7.46 30.92 63.80
CA ASP A 51 7.85 32.24 63.29
C ASP A 51 9.17 32.71 63.96
N PHE A 52 9.90 33.65 63.33
CA PHE A 52 10.39 34.92 63.93
C PHE A 52 11.78 35.39 63.45
N ILE A 53 11.82 36.70 63.15
CA ILE A 53 12.92 37.69 62.98
C ILE A 53 13.69 37.79 61.65
N ILE A 54 13.42 38.91 60.96
CA ILE A 54 14.31 39.62 60.05
C ILE A 54 15.12 40.64 60.87
N PRO A 55 16.44 40.78 60.64
CA PRO A 55 17.09 42.07 60.76
C PRO A 55 17.61 42.53 59.39
N GLU A 56 17.09 43.67 58.95
CA GLU A 56 17.70 44.50 57.91
C GLU A 56 19.06 45.03 58.42
N SER A 57 20.12 44.77 57.65
CA SER A 57 21.31 45.60 57.68
C SER A 57 21.71 45.93 56.25
N HIS A 58 21.55 47.21 55.90
CA HIS A 58 22.06 47.84 54.70
C HIS A 58 23.58 47.67 54.60
N GLU A 59 24.06 47.02 53.55
CA GLU A 59 25.41 47.25 53.05
C GLU A 59 25.41 47.28 51.53
N SER A 60 25.59 48.48 51.00
CA SER A 60 25.67 48.81 49.58
C SER A 60 26.95 48.23 48.98
N ARG A 61 26.91 47.01 48.44
CA ARG A 61 28.00 46.48 47.62
C ARG A 61 27.57 46.39 46.16
N ASN A 62 28.23 47.20 45.33
CA ASN A 62 28.19 47.14 43.88
C ASN A 62 28.58 45.72 43.39
N LEU A 63 27.59 44.84 43.24
CA LEU A 63 27.75 43.56 42.57
C LEU A 63 27.53 43.77 41.08
N ARG A 64 28.65 43.65 40.33
CA ARG A 64 28.68 43.56 38.88
C ARG A 64 27.53 42.68 38.39
N LYS A 65 26.76 43.22 37.45
CA LYS A 65 25.71 42.52 36.69
C LYS A 65 26.33 41.31 36.01
N SER A 66 26.39 40.16 36.69
CA SER A 66 26.72 38.89 36.08
C SER A 66 25.60 38.58 35.11
N LYS A 67 25.89 38.68 33.81
CA LYS A 67 25.00 38.18 32.75
C LYS A 67 24.78 36.70 33.02
N LEU A 68 23.63 36.37 33.59
CA LEU A 68 23.11 35.00 33.64
C LEU A 68 22.88 34.59 32.19
N PHE A 69 23.72 33.71 31.66
CA PHE A 69 23.44 33.00 30.43
C PHE A 69 22.18 32.17 30.68
N PRO A 70 21.08 32.37 29.93
CA PRO A 70 19.90 31.52 30.12
C PRO A 70 20.30 30.10 29.74
N LEU A 71 20.20 29.22 30.74
CA LEU A 71 20.32 27.77 30.61
C LEU A 71 19.48 27.34 29.41
N PHE A 72 20.09 26.61 28.46
CA PHE A 72 19.43 26.13 27.25
C PHE A 72 18.15 25.37 27.59
N THR A 73 16.99 26.01 27.43
CA THR A 73 15.70 25.34 27.56
C THR A 73 15.53 24.45 26.33
N ILE A 74 15.73 23.14 26.50
CA ILE A 74 15.47 22.16 25.43
C ILE A 74 13.95 22.10 25.23
N ILE A 75 13.46 22.78 24.21
CA ILE A 75 12.05 22.75 23.83
C ILE A 75 11.75 21.36 23.25
N ARG A 76 10.85 20.63 23.90
CA ARG A 76 10.34 19.33 23.44
C ARG A 76 8.84 19.44 23.25
N PHE A 77 8.37 19.07 22.08
CA PHE A 77 6.96 18.87 21.76
C PHE A 77 6.81 17.57 20.99
N THR A 78 5.60 17.03 20.98
CA THR A 78 5.27 15.83 20.21
C THR A 78 5.30 16.16 18.72
N ASN A 79 5.88 15.27 17.92
CA ASN A 79 5.93 15.41 16.47
C ASN A 79 4.56 15.08 15.88
N GLU A 80 3.69 16.07 15.80
CA GLU A 80 2.35 15.96 15.25
C GLU A 80 2.31 16.31 13.76
N ILE A 81 1.29 15.83 13.06
CA ILE A 81 1.04 16.21 11.66
C ILE A 81 0.74 17.72 11.61
N CYS A 82 1.30 18.40 10.62
CA CYS A 82 1.09 19.82 10.37
C CYS A 82 0.84 20.06 8.88
N ARG A 83 0.35 21.26 8.54
CA ARG A 83 0.23 21.71 7.15
C ARG A 83 1.21 22.84 6.87
N THR A 84 1.81 22.81 5.69
CA THR A 84 2.65 23.90 5.19
C THR A 84 1.78 25.06 4.72
N THR A 85 2.41 26.18 4.38
CA THR A 85 1.75 27.33 3.75
C THR A 85 1.18 27.00 2.36
N SER A 86 1.60 25.90 1.75
CA SER A 86 1.10 25.36 0.47
C SER A 86 0.02 24.28 0.67
N GLU A 87 -0.52 24.12 1.89
CA GLU A 87 -1.48 23.07 2.26
C GLU A 87 -0.96 21.63 2.10
N GLU A 88 0.36 21.45 2.01
CA GLU A 88 0.98 20.13 1.96
C GLU A 88 1.18 19.58 3.37
N THR A 89 1.07 18.26 3.52
CA THR A 89 1.27 17.59 4.81
C THR A 89 2.75 17.52 5.17
N GLY A 90 3.08 17.81 6.42
CA GLY A 90 4.39 17.58 7.02
C GLY A 90 4.28 17.11 8.47
N ILE A 91 5.43 17.02 9.14
CA ILE A 91 5.50 16.66 10.56
C ILE A 91 6.18 17.80 11.32
N CYS A 92 5.63 18.14 12.48
CA CYS A 92 6.16 19.21 13.30
C CYS A 92 7.49 18.79 13.94
N TYR A 93 8.56 19.55 13.66
CA TYR A 93 9.89 19.37 14.25
C TYR A 93 10.45 20.72 14.69
N THR A 94 11.45 20.72 15.57
CA THR A 94 12.28 21.93 15.73
C THR A 94 13.04 22.19 14.42
N ARG A 95 13.38 23.45 14.14
CA ARG A 95 14.10 23.82 12.91
C ARG A 95 15.40 23.03 12.74
N ASN A 96 16.17 22.88 13.83
CA ASN A 96 17.44 22.14 13.82
C ASN A 96 17.24 20.64 13.58
N GLN A 97 16.18 20.04 14.17
CA GLN A 97 15.87 18.63 13.90
C GLN A 97 15.48 18.45 12.43
N CYS A 98 14.62 19.30 11.90
CA CYS A 98 14.17 19.24 10.51
C CYS A 98 15.36 19.25 9.54
N THR A 99 16.28 20.20 9.68
CA THR A 99 17.47 20.30 8.83
C THR A 99 18.44 19.13 9.05
N SER A 100 18.65 18.69 10.30
CA SER A 100 19.52 17.54 10.60
C SER A 100 19.03 16.22 10.01
N LEU A 101 17.72 16.09 9.82
CA LEU A 101 17.09 14.93 9.20
C LEU A 101 16.97 15.05 7.67
N GLY A 102 17.49 16.14 7.08
CA GLY A 102 17.42 16.40 5.64
C GLY A 102 16.04 16.88 5.15
N GLY A 103 15.19 17.36 6.06
CA GLY A 103 13.88 17.88 5.72
C GLY A 103 13.89 19.38 5.38
N LEU A 104 12.80 19.81 4.74
CA LEU A 104 12.53 21.20 4.38
C LEU A 104 11.56 21.82 5.37
N ALA A 105 11.96 22.92 6.00
CA ALA A 105 11.12 23.67 6.92
C ALA A 105 10.14 24.58 6.14
N GLN A 106 8.85 24.25 6.16
CA GLN A 106 7.82 24.96 5.40
C GLN A 106 6.63 25.34 6.30
N GLY A 107 6.59 26.58 6.80
CA GLY A 107 5.58 27.02 7.75
C GLY A 107 5.92 26.72 9.21
N ASN A 108 5.05 27.13 10.13
CA ASN A 108 5.25 27.02 11.57
C ASN A 108 4.23 26.05 12.19
N CYS A 109 4.60 25.39 13.28
CA CYS A 109 3.74 24.51 14.06
C CYS A 109 4.07 24.64 15.56
N ALA A 110 3.34 23.91 16.43
CA ALA A 110 3.50 23.97 17.88
C ALA A 110 3.53 25.42 18.42
N SER A 111 2.55 26.23 18.01
CA SER A 111 2.43 27.65 18.39
C SER A 111 3.68 28.50 18.07
N GLY A 112 4.41 28.15 17.01
CA GLY A 112 5.60 28.88 16.55
C GLY A 112 6.92 28.36 17.13
N LEU A 113 6.88 27.32 17.98
CA LEU A 113 8.07 26.68 18.53
C LEU A 113 8.72 25.68 17.56
N GLY A 114 7.97 25.22 16.57
CA GLY A 114 8.41 24.28 15.55
C GLY A 114 8.17 24.78 14.12
N VAL A 115 8.74 24.04 13.17
CA VAL A 115 8.49 24.19 11.74
C VAL A 115 7.77 22.96 11.21
N CYS A 116 6.91 23.16 10.22
CA CYS A 116 6.31 22.01 9.54
C CYS A 116 7.35 21.43 8.57
N CYS A 117 7.93 20.30 8.94
CA CYS A 117 9.04 19.69 8.24
C CYS A 117 8.53 18.69 7.20
N ARG A 118 9.02 18.82 5.96
CA ARG A 118 8.71 17.89 4.88
C ARG A 118 9.94 17.16 4.39
N PHE A 119 9.79 15.87 4.14
CA PHE A 119 10.83 15.02 3.56
C PHE A 119 10.44 14.72 2.11
N ILE A 120 11.32 15.07 1.18
CA ILE A 120 11.10 14.83 -0.25
C ILE A 120 12.22 13.92 -0.74
N ALA A 121 11.84 12.84 -1.42
CA ALA A 121 12.75 11.93 -2.08
C ALA A 121 12.61 12.05 -3.60
N THR A 122 13.74 11.99 -4.29
CA THR A 122 13.81 11.90 -5.75
C THR A 122 14.62 10.66 -6.14
N CYS A 123 14.73 10.38 -7.44
CA CYS A 123 15.46 9.22 -7.94
C CYS A 123 16.88 9.14 -7.36
N GLY A 124 17.30 7.95 -6.93
CA GLY A 124 18.58 7.67 -6.28
C GLY A 124 18.58 7.80 -4.75
N ALA A 125 17.52 8.36 -4.15
CA ALA A 125 17.46 8.59 -2.71
C ALA A 125 17.36 7.28 -1.89
N ILE A 126 17.89 7.35 -0.67
CA ILE A 126 17.64 6.39 0.40
C ILE A 126 16.76 7.08 1.45
N VAL A 127 15.57 6.53 1.67
CA VAL A 127 14.55 7.07 2.58
C VAL A 127 14.65 6.39 3.93
N TYR A 128 14.73 7.20 4.99
CA TYR A 128 14.73 6.73 6.38
C TYR A 128 13.53 7.25 7.18
N GLN A 129 12.95 8.38 6.76
CA GLN A 129 11.96 9.13 7.51
C GLN A 129 10.55 8.74 7.10
N ASN A 130 9.68 8.53 8.08
CA ASN A 130 8.25 8.35 7.88
C ASN A 130 7.62 9.64 7.32
N GLY A 131 6.65 9.51 6.42
CA GLY A 131 5.98 10.66 5.79
C GLY A 131 6.78 11.31 4.66
N THR A 132 7.72 10.57 4.06
CA THR A 132 8.51 11.08 2.93
C THR A 132 7.67 11.04 1.65
N SER A 133 7.62 12.15 0.91
CA SER A 133 7.00 12.24 -0.41
C SER A 133 8.02 11.90 -1.50
N PHE A 134 7.83 10.80 -2.22
CA PHE A 134 8.61 10.46 -3.41
C PHE A 134 7.99 11.13 -4.64
N GLN A 135 8.72 12.08 -5.22
CA GLN A 135 8.18 13.00 -6.23
C GLN A 135 8.98 13.00 -7.53
N ASN A 136 8.29 13.32 -8.63
CA ASN A 136 8.98 13.61 -9.88
C ASN A 136 9.80 14.91 -9.77
N PRO A 137 10.85 15.06 -10.60
CA PRO A 137 11.61 16.31 -10.65
C PRO A 137 10.67 17.50 -10.89
N ASN A 138 10.81 18.55 -10.06
CA ASN A 138 10.02 19.78 -10.11
C ASN A 138 8.50 19.60 -9.91
N TYR A 139 8.04 18.54 -9.23
CA TYR A 139 6.63 18.42 -8.81
C TYR A 139 6.13 19.73 -8.17
N PRO A 140 4.93 20.25 -8.53
CA PRO A 140 3.86 19.60 -9.28
C PRO A 140 3.92 19.73 -10.80
N SER A 141 4.99 20.29 -11.38
CA SER A 141 5.17 20.24 -12.83
C SER A 141 5.29 18.80 -13.30
N LYS A 142 4.77 18.51 -14.49
CA LYS A 142 4.82 17.15 -15.04
C LYS A 142 6.22 16.83 -15.59
N TYR A 143 6.58 15.56 -15.54
CA TYR A 143 7.81 15.00 -16.07
C TYR A 143 7.64 14.53 -17.52
N VAL A 144 8.57 14.90 -18.40
CA VAL A 144 8.64 14.41 -19.77
C VAL A 144 9.96 13.66 -19.94
N PRO A 145 9.94 12.35 -20.26
CA PRO A 145 11.17 11.60 -20.50
C PRO A 145 11.94 12.20 -21.69
N MET A 146 13.25 12.45 -21.53
CA MET A 146 14.08 13.16 -22.52
C MET A 146 14.60 12.26 -23.67
N GLY A 147 13.81 11.26 -24.07
CA GLY A 147 14.20 10.23 -25.04
C GLY A 147 15.05 9.11 -24.40
N GLY A 148 14.81 7.86 -24.81
CA GLY A 148 15.40 6.67 -24.15
C GLY A 148 14.53 6.11 -23.03
N SER A 149 15.04 5.14 -22.26
CA SER A 149 14.34 4.62 -21.07
C SER A 149 15.04 5.13 -19.81
N ASP A 150 14.27 5.74 -18.90
CA ASP A 150 14.76 6.22 -17.62
C ASP A 150 14.41 5.24 -16.50
N VAL A 151 15.37 4.99 -15.60
CA VAL A 151 15.16 4.18 -14.41
C VAL A 151 15.25 5.07 -13.18
N CYS A 152 14.12 5.31 -12.53
CA CYS A 152 14.04 6.07 -11.29
C CYS A 152 13.82 5.11 -10.12
N GLN A 153 14.82 4.98 -9.25
CA GLN A 153 14.78 4.05 -8.13
C GLN A 153 14.94 4.79 -6.81
N ILE A 154 14.18 4.39 -5.79
CA ILE A 154 14.44 4.76 -4.39
C ILE A 154 14.50 3.53 -3.49
N ARG A 155 15.26 3.63 -2.40
CA ARG A 155 15.37 2.56 -1.38
C ARG A 155 14.82 3.05 -0.06
N ILE A 156 13.85 2.35 0.51
CA ILE A 156 13.30 2.67 1.83
C ILE A 156 13.91 1.71 2.84
N ARG A 157 14.60 2.26 3.84
CA ARG A 157 15.24 1.49 4.91
C ARG A 157 14.27 1.25 6.05
N LYS A 158 14.21 0.00 6.51
CA LYS A 158 13.40 -0.42 7.65
C LYS A 158 13.89 0.25 8.93
N GLN A 159 12.97 0.88 9.66
CA GLN A 159 13.23 1.40 11.00
C GLN A 159 12.96 0.33 12.06
N GLN A 160 13.45 0.53 13.29
CA GLN A 160 13.16 -0.37 14.39
C GLN A 160 11.64 -0.47 14.64
N ASN A 161 11.15 -1.68 14.90
CA ASN A 161 9.73 -1.96 15.14
C ASN A 161 8.79 -1.57 13.98
N VAL A 162 9.29 -1.29 12.78
CA VAL A 162 8.48 -1.13 11.56
C VAL A 162 8.44 -2.46 10.81
N CYS A 163 7.24 -2.90 10.42
CA CYS A 163 7.06 -4.15 9.69
C CYS A 163 6.53 -3.95 8.27
N GLN A 164 5.86 -2.82 8.01
CA GLN A 164 5.08 -2.64 6.79
C GLN A 164 5.18 -1.19 6.32
N LEU A 165 5.08 -0.98 5.01
CA LEU A 165 4.87 0.33 4.39
C LEU A 165 3.44 0.44 3.90
N ARG A 166 2.90 1.65 3.97
CA ARG A 166 1.75 2.09 3.20
C ARG A 166 2.21 3.20 2.25
N LEU A 167 2.02 2.98 0.96
CA LEU A 167 2.26 3.97 -0.08
C LEU A 167 0.93 4.60 -0.44
N ASN A 168 0.80 5.91 -0.30
CA ASN A 168 -0.39 6.65 -0.76
C ASN A 168 -0.05 7.37 -2.06
N PHE A 169 -0.82 7.11 -3.12
CA PHE A 169 -0.66 7.75 -4.41
C PHE A 169 -1.41 9.10 -4.41
N ILE A 170 -0.78 10.14 -3.86
CA ILE A 170 -1.37 11.49 -3.80
C ILE A 170 -1.60 12.04 -5.22
N ALA A 171 -0.59 11.86 -6.07
CA ALA A 171 -0.72 11.98 -7.52
C ALA A 171 0.12 10.87 -8.15
N PHE A 172 -0.44 10.12 -9.07
CA PHE A 172 0.27 9.10 -9.83
C PHE A 172 -0.46 8.85 -11.14
N ASP A 173 0.13 9.35 -12.22
CA ASP A 173 -0.30 9.11 -13.59
C ASP A 173 0.94 8.96 -14.47
N ILE A 174 1.19 7.73 -14.91
CA ILE A 174 2.26 7.38 -15.85
C ILE A 174 1.65 6.75 -17.10
N GLU A 175 2.46 6.36 -18.08
CA GLU A 175 1.93 5.65 -19.26
C GLU A 175 1.14 4.41 -18.84
N GLY A 176 -0.02 4.23 -19.46
CA GLY A 176 -0.93 3.14 -19.15
C GLY A 176 -0.44 1.78 -19.65
N PRO A 177 -1.21 0.71 -19.38
CA PRO A 177 -0.99 -0.55 -20.05
C PRO A 177 -1.17 -0.42 -21.57
N ALA A 178 -0.58 -1.34 -22.34
CA ALA A 178 -0.84 -1.39 -23.77
C ALA A 178 -2.34 -1.63 -24.03
N ALA A 179 -2.98 -0.75 -24.81
CA ALA A 179 -4.42 -0.84 -25.07
C ALA A 179 -4.79 -1.94 -26.07
N THR A 180 -3.86 -2.34 -26.95
CA THR A 180 -4.08 -3.38 -27.97
C THR A 180 -2.87 -4.29 -28.06
N PRO A 181 -3.04 -5.57 -28.42
CA PRO A 181 -1.92 -6.46 -28.66
C PRO A 181 -1.01 -5.94 -29.78
N THR A 182 0.31 -6.02 -29.58
CA THR A 182 1.35 -5.68 -30.54
C THR A 182 1.53 -6.75 -31.62
N ALA A 183 1.11 -7.99 -31.38
CA ALA A 183 1.09 -9.04 -32.38
C ALA A 183 -0.27 -9.14 -33.08
N ALA A 184 -0.28 -9.22 -34.41
CA ALA A 184 -1.50 -9.43 -35.19
C ALA A 184 -2.19 -10.74 -34.76
N GLN A 185 -3.50 -10.67 -34.52
CA GLN A 185 -4.34 -11.83 -34.23
C GLN A 185 -4.14 -12.90 -35.35
N GLY A 186 -3.63 -14.09 -34.99
CA GLY A 186 -3.43 -15.19 -35.92
C GLY A 186 -1.98 -15.70 -36.07
N ALA A 187 -0.98 -15.04 -35.47
CA ALA A 187 0.36 -15.64 -35.38
C ALA A 187 0.37 -16.73 -34.29
N ALA A 188 0.92 -17.91 -34.62
CA ALA A 188 0.96 -19.09 -33.73
C ALA A 188 1.70 -18.88 -32.39
N ASN A 189 2.36 -17.73 -32.21
CA ASN A 189 3.06 -17.28 -31.00
C ASN A 189 2.82 -15.79 -30.70
N ALA A 190 1.66 -15.24 -31.09
CA ALA A 190 1.32 -13.85 -30.76
C ALA A 190 1.31 -13.68 -29.24
N MET A 191 2.30 -12.97 -28.68
CA MET A 191 2.20 -12.48 -27.30
C MET A 191 1.06 -11.48 -27.27
N ASN A 192 0.01 -11.82 -26.54
CA ASN A 192 -1.02 -10.87 -26.17
C ASN A 192 -0.48 -10.02 -25.03
N ASP A 193 -0.10 -8.80 -25.34
CA ASP A 193 0.48 -7.86 -24.39
C ASP A 193 -0.44 -6.70 -24.04
N ALA A 194 -1.71 -6.77 -24.46
CA ALA A 194 -2.70 -5.84 -23.97
C ALA A 194 -2.82 -5.95 -22.44
N GLY A 195 -3.13 -4.85 -21.76
CA GLY A 195 -3.15 -4.80 -20.29
C GLY A 195 -1.77 -4.82 -19.62
N VAL A 196 -0.67 -5.02 -20.36
CA VAL A 196 0.68 -5.08 -19.80
C VAL A 196 1.34 -3.69 -19.75
N CYS A 197 1.97 -3.38 -18.62
CA CYS A 197 2.76 -2.17 -18.39
C CYS A 197 4.09 -2.17 -19.16
N LYS A 198 4.04 -1.95 -20.47
CA LYS A 198 5.21 -2.03 -21.36
C LYS A 198 6.09 -0.79 -21.39
N ILE A 199 5.48 0.40 -21.42
CA ILE A 199 6.20 1.66 -21.61
C ILE A 199 6.70 2.19 -20.26
N ASP A 200 5.77 2.41 -19.34
CA ASP A 200 6.10 2.78 -17.97
C ASP A 200 5.65 1.66 -17.01
N SER A 201 6.40 1.45 -15.93
CA SER A 201 6.01 0.55 -14.85
C SER A 201 6.57 0.98 -13.50
N LEU A 202 5.77 0.82 -12.46
CA LEU A 202 6.18 0.83 -11.07
C LEU A 202 6.27 -0.63 -10.59
N ALA A 203 7.48 -1.07 -10.29
CA ALA A 203 7.76 -2.38 -9.73
C ALA A 203 8.38 -2.23 -8.33
N LEU A 204 7.97 -3.08 -7.40
CA LEU A 204 8.48 -3.09 -6.04
C LEU A 204 9.25 -4.36 -5.78
N THR A 205 10.44 -4.23 -5.18
CA THR A 205 11.22 -5.36 -4.70
C THR A 205 11.13 -5.42 -3.18
N SER A 206 10.46 -6.45 -2.67
CA SER A 206 10.36 -6.77 -1.25
C SER A 206 10.44 -8.28 -1.03
N SER A 207 10.88 -8.69 0.16
CA SER A 207 10.84 -10.11 0.58
C SER A 207 9.50 -10.52 1.22
N GLY A 208 8.68 -9.53 1.63
CA GLY A 208 7.45 -9.77 2.38
C GLY A 208 6.17 -9.81 1.54
N ALA A 209 6.24 -9.44 0.26
CA ALA A 209 5.09 -9.43 -0.64
C ALA A 209 5.54 -9.49 -2.11
N THR A 210 4.74 -10.15 -2.94
CA THR A 210 4.80 -10.02 -4.40
C THR A 210 3.83 -8.94 -4.81
N VAL A 211 4.35 -7.86 -5.40
CA VAL A 211 3.52 -6.77 -5.93
C VAL A 211 3.55 -6.86 -7.46
N PRO A 212 2.40 -6.88 -8.15
CA PRO A 212 2.38 -6.88 -9.60
C PRO A 212 2.97 -5.57 -10.15
N SER A 213 3.39 -5.58 -11.41
CA SER A 213 3.83 -4.37 -12.10
C SER A 213 2.63 -3.42 -12.29
N LEU A 214 2.75 -2.18 -11.83
CA LEU A 214 1.67 -1.19 -11.89
C LEU A 214 1.97 -0.08 -12.89
N CYS A 215 0.96 0.43 -13.59
CA CYS A 215 1.08 1.57 -14.50
C CYS A 215 -0.26 2.28 -14.70
N GLY A 216 -0.26 3.38 -15.46
CA GLY A 216 -1.41 4.26 -15.63
C GLY A 216 -1.73 5.11 -14.38
N SER A 217 -3.01 5.29 -14.08
CA SER A 217 -3.50 6.21 -13.04
C SER A 217 -3.89 5.48 -11.76
N MET A 218 -3.32 5.91 -10.63
CA MET A 218 -3.63 5.39 -9.29
C MET A 218 -3.96 6.50 -8.30
N ASN A 219 -4.40 7.66 -8.79
CA ASN A 219 -4.71 8.82 -7.94
C ASN A 219 -5.71 8.47 -6.82
N GLY A 220 -5.33 8.79 -5.58
CA GLY A 220 -6.15 8.55 -4.40
C GLY A 220 -6.16 7.10 -3.90
N GLN A 221 -5.45 6.19 -4.57
CA GLN A 221 -5.30 4.80 -4.12
C GLN A 221 -4.10 4.64 -3.17
N HIS A 222 -3.97 3.45 -2.58
CA HIS A 222 -2.83 3.09 -1.74
C HIS A 222 -2.39 1.65 -1.96
N LEU A 223 -1.18 1.35 -1.50
CA LEU A 223 -0.56 0.02 -1.54
C LEU A 223 0.11 -0.30 -0.19
N TYR A 224 -0.11 -1.51 0.34
CA TYR A 224 0.57 -2.02 1.53
C TYR A 224 1.62 -3.06 1.15
N VAL A 225 2.80 -2.96 1.76
CA VAL A 225 3.93 -3.86 1.48
C VAL A 225 4.66 -4.20 2.77
N ASP A 226 4.74 -5.48 3.10
CA ASP A 226 5.53 -5.96 4.24
C ASP A 226 7.03 -5.94 3.88
N PHE A 227 7.88 -5.58 4.83
CA PHE A 227 9.34 -5.69 4.69
C PHE A 227 9.80 -7.16 4.61
N GLY A 228 9.05 -8.08 5.23
CA GLY A 228 9.44 -9.48 5.38
C GLY A 228 10.73 -9.62 6.18
N SER A 229 11.64 -10.46 5.70
CA SER A 229 12.98 -10.65 6.25
C SER A 229 14.01 -9.61 5.78
N SER A 230 13.65 -8.75 4.82
CA SER A 230 14.50 -7.68 4.30
C SER A 230 14.43 -6.43 5.17
N ASP A 231 15.55 -5.70 5.24
CA ASP A 231 15.62 -4.36 5.85
C ASP A 231 15.44 -3.23 4.81
N THR A 232 15.13 -3.58 3.56
CA THR A 232 14.93 -2.61 2.47
C THR A 232 13.77 -3.02 1.58
N ILE A 233 12.94 -2.05 1.23
CA ILE A 233 12.01 -2.13 0.10
C ILE A 233 12.51 -1.16 -0.98
N THR A 234 12.54 -1.61 -2.22
CA THR A 234 12.97 -0.78 -3.36
C THR A 234 11.78 -0.51 -4.26
N LEU A 235 11.54 0.77 -4.57
CA LEU A 235 10.58 1.18 -5.59
C LEU A 235 11.38 1.47 -6.87
N ASN A 236 11.00 0.82 -7.96
CA ASN A 236 11.59 0.97 -9.28
C ASN A 236 10.53 1.51 -10.23
N LEU A 237 10.68 2.76 -10.65
CA LEU A 237 9.86 3.38 -11.67
C LEU A 237 10.65 3.37 -12.98
N LEU A 238 10.23 2.51 -13.91
CA LEU A 238 10.75 2.44 -15.27
C LEU A 238 9.89 3.36 -16.14
N LEU A 239 10.51 4.27 -16.89
CA LEU A 239 9.82 5.26 -17.71
C LEU A 239 10.33 5.17 -19.15
N GLY A 240 9.45 4.84 -20.08
CA GLY A 240 9.78 4.68 -21.49
C GLY A 240 9.60 5.99 -22.26
N GLY A 241 10.67 6.46 -22.90
CA GLY A 241 10.65 7.61 -23.81
C GLY A 241 10.04 7.34 -25.18
N ALA A 242 9.50 6.14 -25.40
CA ALA A 242 8.72 5.82 -26.61
C ALA A 242 7.37 6.55 -26.63
N SER A 243 6.85 6.99 -25.48
CA SER A 243 5.61 7.78 -25.38
C SER A 243 5.89 9.25 -25.08
N GLN A 244 5.08 10.13 -25.67
CA GLN A 244 5.06 11.58 -25.42
C GLN A 244 4.16 11.99 -24.24
N LYS A 245 3.56 11.03 -23.51
CA LYS A 245 2.71 11.34 -22.35
C LYS A 245 3.47 12.12 -21.29
N GLU A 246 2.83 13.10 -20.65
CA GLU A 246 3.44 13.74 -19.49
C GLU A 246 3.16 12.89 -18.24
N ARG A 247 4.18 12.64 -17.41
CA ARG A 247 4.11 11.78 -16.23
C ARG A 247 4.04 12.63 -14.98
N THR A 248 3.32 12.18 -13.95
CA THR A 248 3.33 12.83 -12.64
C THR A 248 3.34 11.77 -11.55
N TRP A 249 4.20 11.94 -10.54
CA TRP A 249 4.13 11.12 -9.32
C TRP A 249 4.48 11.93 -8.08
N ASN A 250 3.68 11.71 -7.04
CA ASN A 250 3.86 12.14 -5.67
C ASN A 250 3.29 11.01 -4.78
N ILE A 251 4.18 10.15 -4.31
CA ILE A 251 3.83 8.98 -3.49
C ILE A 251 4.26 9.27 -2.06
N GLU A 252 3.30 9.35 -1.14
CA GLU A 252 3.60 9.47 0.28
C GLU A 252 3.93 8.09 0.86
N ILE A 253 5.09 7.99 1.50
CA ILE A 253 5.60 6.76 2.11
C ILE A 253 5.35 6.83 3.62
N LEU A 254 4.45 5.98 4.10
CA LEU A 254 4.17 5.81 5.52
C LEU A 254 4.73 4.49 6.04
N THR A 255 5.46 4.54 7.14
CA THR A 255 5.94 3.35 7.87
C THR A 255 4.94 2.93 8.93
N ILE A 256 4.61 1.65 8.97
CA ILE A 256 3.65 1.10 9.92
C ILE A 256 4.39 0.22 10.95
N PRO A 257 4.31 0.56 12.25
CA PRO A 257 4.85 -0.27 13.31
C PRO A 257 4.23 -1.67 13.35
N CYS A 258 5.01 -2.67 13.77
CA CYS A 258 4.59 -4.07 13.80
C CYS A 258 3.32 -4.34 14.62
N ASN A 259 3.15 -3.59 15.72
CA ASN A 259 2.00 -3.70 16.64
C ASN A 259 0.93 -2.65 16.38
N SER A 260 0.98 -1.95 15.25
CA SER A 260 0.00 -0.91 14.91
C SER A 260 -1.32 -1.53 14.48
N ILE A 261 -2.43 -0.96 14.94
CA ILE A 261 -3.78 -1.29 14.44
C ILE A 261 -3.98 -0.93 12.95
N ALA A 262 -3.12 -0.06 12.41
CA ALA A 262 -3.14 0.33 11.00
C ALA A 262 -2.43 -0.68 10.10
N ARG A 263 -1.84 -1.74 10.67
CA ARG A 263 -1.16 -2.78 9.89
C ARG A 263 -2.18 -3.61 9.12
N ALA A 264 -2.00 -3.67 7.81
CA ALA A 264 -2.77 -4.55 6.95
C ALA A 264 -2.40 -6.03 7.22
N PRO A 265 -3.37 -6.96 7.18
CA PRO A 265 -3.07 -8.38 7.20
C PRO A 265 -2.15 -8.79 6.04
N THR A 266 -1.28 -9.77 6.27
CA THR A 266 -0.42 -10.32 5.21
C THR A 266 -1.28 -10.88 4.08
N GLY A 267 -0.91 -10.58 2.83
CA GLY A 267 -1.66 -10.94 1.62
C GLY A 267 -2.65 -9.87 1.13
N CYS A 268 -2.86 -8.80 1.90
CA CYS A 268 -3.68 -7.66 1.48
C CYS A 268 -2.80 -6.55 0.88
N LEU A 269 -2.91 -6.30 -0.42
CA LEU A 269 -2.22 -5.17 -1.07
C LEU A 269 -2.97 -3.85 -0.89
N GLN A 270 -4.29 -3.90 -0.74
CA GLN A 270 -5.10 -2.75 -0.32
C GLN A 270 -5.76 -3.09 1.02
N TYR A 271 -5.73 -2.15 1.95
CA TYR A 271 -6.39 -2.30 3.25
C TYR A 271 -7.19 -1.06 3.62
N PHE A 272 -8.47 -1.27 3.89
CA PHE A 272 -9.44 -0.24 4.22
C PHE A 272 -9.99 -0.43 5.62
N THR A 273 -10.45 0.66 6.22
CA THR A 273 -11.04 0.70 7.57
C THR A 273 -12.29 1.56 7.54
N GLY A 274 -13.16 1.42 8.54
CA GLY A 274 -14.42 2.14 8.64
C GLY A 274 -15.60 1.24 8.31
N VAL A 275 -16.81 1.80 8.41
CA VAL A 275 -18.07 1.07 8.19
C VAL A 275 -18.54 1.10 6.75
N SER A 276 -18.05 2.03 5.94
CA SER A 276 -18.29 2.08 4.49
C SER A 276 -17.13 2.74 3.75
N GLY A 277 -17.05 2.49 2.44
CA GLY A 277 -16.01 3.08 1.60
C GLY A 277 -16.11 2.62 0.15
N VAL A 278 -15.04 2.89 -0.60
CA VAL A 278 -14.89 2.48 -2.00
C VAL A 278 -13.57 1.73 -2.15
N VAL A 279 -13.57 0.69 -2.96
CA VAL A 279 -12.38 -0.03 -3.41
C VAL A 279 -12.36 -0.03 -4.94
N GLU A 280 -11.19 0.24 -5.50
CA GLU A 280 -10.94 0.25 -6.93
C GLU A 280 -9.76 -0.67 -7.24
N SER A 281 -9.82 -1.36 -8.38
CA SER A 281 -8.63 -2.00 -8.93
C SER A 281 -7.57 -0.95 -9.27
N PHE A 282 -6.29 -1.36 -9.20
CA PHE A 282 -5.22 -0.55 -9.75
C PHE A 282 -5.50 -0.21 -11.23
N ASN A 283 -5.24 1.03 -11.61
CA ASN A 283 -5.53 1.59 -12.93
C ASN A 283 -7.02 1.67 -13.33
N PHE A 284 -7.98 1.47 -12.42
CA PHE A 284 -9.41 1.62 -12.74
C PHE A 284 -9.73 3.00 -13.38
N GLN A 285 -9.17 4.07 -12.83
CA GLN A 285 -9.33 5.44 -13.34
C GLN A 285 -8.63 5.67 -14.69
N GLY A 286 -7.66 4.83 -15.05
CA GLY A 286 -7.01 4.82 -16.36
C GLY A 286 -7.85 4.15 -17.44
N GLY A 287 -9.00 3.54 -17.10
CA GLY A 287 -9.97 3.01 -18.05
C GLY A 287 -9.66 1.63 -18.61
N MET A 288 -8.65 0.93 -18.06
CA MET A 288 -8.30 -0.44 -18.44
C MET A 288 -7.70 -1.16 -17.23
N HIS A 289 -8.09 -2.40 -16.94
CA HIS A 289 -7.37 -3.17 -15.92
C HIS A 289 -5.98 -3.59 -16.40
N LEU A 290 -5.12 -3.89 -15.44
CA LEU A 290 -3.79 -4.44 -15.75
C LEU A 290 -3.90 -5.97 -15.91
N ALA A 291 -3.08 -6.51 -16.80
CA ALA A 291 -2.91 -7.94 -16.97
C ALA A 291 -2.06 -8.53 -15.82
N ASN A 292 -2.22 -9.82 -15.56
CA ASN A 292 -1.46 -10.60 -14.57
C ASN A 292 -1.56 -10.07 -13.13
N LEU A 293 -2.73 -9.55 -12.75
CA LEU A 293 -3.01 -9.19 -11.37
C LEU A 293 -3.42 -10.43 -10.58
N ASP A 294 -2.91 -10.54 -9.35
CA ASP A 294 -3.31 -11.55 -8.37
C ASP A 294 -3.08 -10.92 -6.98
N TYR A 295 -4.13 -10.33 -6.41
CA TYR A 295 -4.03 -9.69 -5.10
C TYR A 295 -5.37 -9.62 -4.38
N SER A 296 -5.31 -9.36 -3.07
CA SER A 296 -6.50 -9.13 -2.25
C SER A 296 -6.60 -7.68 -1.78
N ALA A 297 -7.82 -7.16 -1.80
CA ALA A 297 -8.21 -5.94 -1.12
C ALA A 297 -9.04 -6.29 0.10
N CYS A 298 -8.62 -5.81 1.27
CA CYS A 298 -9.15 -6.22 2.56
C CYS A 298 -9.80 -5.05 3.29
N VAL A 299 -10.85 -5.34 4.05
CA VAL A 299 -11.54 -4.35 4.89
C VAL A 299 -11.46 -4.82 6.33
N ARG A 300 -11.00 -3.95 7.22
CA ARG A 300 -11.02 -4.22 8.66
C ARG A 300 -12.46 -4.36 9.12
N MET A 301 -12.79 -5.48 9.74
CA MET A 301 -14.08 -5.62 10.39
C MET A 301 -14.18 -4.66 11.57
N GLU A 302 -15.19 -3.79 11.55
CA GLU A 302 -15.48 -2.90 12.68
C GLU A 302 -16.28 -3.62 13.76
N ASP A 303 -16.21 -3.12 14.99
CA ASP A 303 -16.91 -3.74 16.11
C ASP A 303 -18.43 -3.80 15.88
N GLY A 304 -19.05 -4.91 16.28
CA GLY A 304 -20.47 -5.17 16.07
C GLY A 304 -20.91 -5.52 14.65
N MET A 305 -20.04 -5.44 13.64
CA MET A 305 -20.39 -5.75 12.25
C MET A 305 -20.39 -7.25 11.97
N ARG A 306 -21.36 -7.71 11.18
CA ARG A 306 -21.61 -9.14 10.91
C ARG A 306 -21.36 -9.56 9.47
N PHE A 307 -21.67 -8.68 8.52
CA PHE A 307 -21.47 -8.92 7.10
C PHE A 307 -21.09 -7.62 6.39
N ILE A 308 -20.58 -7.79 5.18
CA ILE A 308 -20.21 -6.71 4.27
C ILE A 308 -20.98 -6.86 2.95
N ASP A 309 -21.53 -5.75 2.48
CA ASP A 309 -22.21 -5.64 1.20
C ASP A 309 -21.29 -4.94 0.21
N TRP A 310 -21.15 -5.51 -0.98
CA TRP A 310 -20.38 -4.98 -2.09
C TRP A 310 -21.34 -4.58 -3.22
N SER A 311 -21.43 -3.29 -3.52
CA SER A 311 -22.22 -2.75 -4.63
C SER A 311 -21.31 -1.99 -5.61
N PRO A 312 -21.64 -1.88 -6.90
CA PRO A 312 -20.82 -1.11 -7.83
C PRO A 312 -20.84 0.37 -7.50
N CYS A 313 -19.76 1.05 -7.87
CA CYS A 313 -19.73 2.51 -7.79
C CYS A 313 -20.72 3.17 -8.75
N SER A 314 -20.89 2.58 -9.94
CA SER A 314 -21.78 3.03 -11.02
C SER A 314 -22.09 1.85 -11.97
N PRO A 315 -23.08 1.98 -12.89
CA PRO A 315 -23.26 0.99 -13.96
C PRO A 315 -21.95 0.76 -14.72
N ASN A 316 -21.66 -0.49 -15.08
CA ASN A 316 -20.45 -0.88 -15.82
C ASN A 316 -19.12 -0.62 -15.10
N SER A 317 -19.14 -0.32 -13.80
CA SER A 317 -17.93 -0.13 -13.00
C SER A 317 -17.25 -1.44 -12.57
N VAL A 318 -17.74 -2.61 -13.00
CA VAL A 318 -17.10 -3.91 -12.81
C VAL A 318 -17.16 -4.66 -14.14
N ARG A 319 -16.04 -4.70 -14.86
CA ARG A 319 -15.94 -5.33 -16.19
C ARG A 319 -14.58 -5.97 -16.44
N PHE A 320 -14.57 -7.27 -16.75
CA PHE A 320 -13.35 -8.07 -16.93
C PHE A 320 -13.34 -8.94 -18.21
N GLY A 321 -14.05 -8.56 -19.28
CA GLY A 321 -13.84 -9.20 -20.59
C GLY A 321 -14.99 -10.05 -21.12
N GLY A 322 -16.21 -9.89 -20.61
CA GLY A 322 -17.40 -10.34 -21.34
C GLY A 322 -17.79 -9.31 -22.40
N GLY A 323 -17.86 -9.70 -23.68
CA GLY A 323 -18.54 -8.87 -24.69
C GLY A 323 -19.93 -8.47 -24.20
N ALA A 324 -20.49 -7.36 -24.67
CA ALA A 324 -21.78 -6.82 -24.20
C ALA A 324 -22.96 -7.84 -24.19
N ALA A 325 -22.82 -8.97 -24.90
CA ALA A 325 -23.73 -10.11 -24.89
C ALA A 325 -23.68 -11.00 -23.63
N MET A 326 -22.70 -10.85 -22.74
CA MET A 326 -22.63 -11.52 -21.43
C MET A 326 -23.04 -10.62 -20.26
N ILE A 327 -23.38 -9.35 -20.52
CA ILE A 327 -24.11 -8.50 -19.60
C ILE A 327 -25.50 -9.14 -19.42
N PRO A 328 -25.87 -9.70 -18.25
CA PRO A 328 -27.16 -10.31 -18.09
C PRO A 328 -28.26 -9.26 -18.36
N THR A 329 -29.01 -9.44 -19.44
CA THR A 329 -30.17 -8.59 -19.79
C THR A 329 -31.33 -8.78 -18.81
N THR A 330 -31.21 -9.77 -17.91
CA THR A 330 -32.09 -10.00 -16.77
C THR A 330 -31.22 -10.09 -15.50
N PRO A 331 -31.70 -9.61 -14.33
CA PRO A 331 -30.93 -9.64 -13.09
C PRO A 331 -30.65 -11.10 -12.70
N ALA A 332 -29.52 -11.66 -13.08
CA ALA A 332 -29.18 -13.02 -12.67
C ALA A 332 -28.66 -13.00 -11.23
N ALA A 333 -29.53 -13.25 -10.25
CA ALA A 333 -29.07 -13.72 -8.95
C ALA A 333 -28.25 -14.99 -9.19
N ASN A 334 -27.00 -15.00 -8.71
CA ASN A 334 -26.07 -16.12 -8.86
C ASN A 334 -25.60 -16.40 -10.30
N ALA A 335 -25.32 -15.36 -11.10
CA ALA A 335 -24.44 -15.51 -12.25
C ALA A 335 -23.01 -15.88 -11.77
N ALA A 336 -22.83 -17.14 -11.37
CA ALA A 336 -21.52 -17.69 -11.08
C ALA A 336 -20.67 -17.54 -12.33
N CYS A 337 -19.50 -16.94 -12.16
CA CYS A 337 -18.59 -16.76 -13.26
C CYS A 337 -18.15 -18.13 -13.83
N PRO A 338 -18.35 -18.40 -15.13
CA PRO A 338 -17.83 -19.60 -15.78
C PRO A 338 -16.32 -19.75 -15.51
N ASN A 339 -15.88 -20.97 -15.25
CA ASN A 339 -14.45 -21.27 -15.06
C ASN A 339 -13.60 -20.99 -16.32
N THR A 340 -14.24 -20.85 -17.48
CA THR A 340 -13.63 -20.49 -18.76
C THR A 340 -13.23 -19.02 -18.85
N LEU A 341 -13.80 -18.15 -18.02
CA LEU A 341 -13.40 -16.74 -17.94
C LEU A 341 -12.27 -16.61 -16.94
N THR A 342 -11.12 -16.16 -17.40
CA THR A 342 -9.86 -16.20 -16.67
C THR A 342 -9.67 -15.00 -15.74
N ASP A 343 -10.41 -13.91 -15.98
CA ASP A 343 -10.44 -12.73 -15.13
C ASP A 343 -11.67 -12.74 -14.22
N TYR A 344 -11.46 -12.48 -12.94
CA TYR A 344 -12.54 -12.58 -11.95
C TYR A 344 -12.20 -11.94 -10.61
N LEU A 345 -13.26 -11.65 -9.87
CA LEU A 345 -13.26 -11.42 -8.44
C LEU A 345 -13.67 -12.68 -7.68
N ILE A 346 -13.08 -12.87 -6.50
CA ILE A 346 -13.59 -13.79 -5.48
C ILE A 346 -14.19 -12.98 -4.33
N ILE A 347 -15.45 -13.26 -4.01
CA ILE A 347 -16.13 -12.83 -2.78
C ILE A 347 -16.62 -14.10 -2.10
N MET A 348 -15.91 -14.53 -1.05
CA MET A 348 -16.18 -15.81 -0.38
C MET A 348 -17.60 -15.88 0.15
N GLN A 349 -18.30 -16.97 -0.11
CA GLN A 349 -19.69 -17.21 0.29
C GLN A 349 -20.63 -16.03 -0.02
N GLY A 350 -20.46 -15.40 -1.17
CA GLY A 350 -21.24 -14.25 -1.60
C GLY A 350 -22.68 -14.62 -1.97
N VAL A 351 -23.63 -13.78 -1.56
CA VAL A 351 -25.05 -13.88 -1.93
C VAL A 351 -25.46 -12.61 -2.66
N SER A 352 -25.94 -12.73 -3.89
CA SER A 352 -26.36 -11.60 -4.72
C SER A 352 -27.80 -11.17 -4.43
N PHE A 353 -28.04 -9.86 -4.32
CA PHE A 353 -29.36 -9.25 -4.11
C PHE A 353 -29.72 -8.27 -5.25
N PRO A 354 -31.02 -8.10 -5.60
CA PRO A 354 -32.18 -8.79 -5.04
C PRO A 354 -32.17 -10.27 -5.44
N LEU A 355 -32.79 -11.11 -4.60
CA LEU A 355 -32.97 -12.53 -4.92
C LEU A 355 -33.93 -12.65 -6.11
N LEU A 356 -33.65 -13.59 -7.01
CA LEU A 356 -34.54 -13.88 -8.14
C LEU A 356 -35.84 -14.54 -7.64
N ALA A 357 -36.99 -14.04 -8.11
CA ALA A 357 -38.33 -14.55 -7.75
C ALA A 357 -38.55 -16.04 -8.10
N ALA A 358 -37.72 -16.62 -8.98
CA ALA A 358 -37.79 -18.03 -9.39
C ALA A 358 -37.10 -19.01 -8.42
N GLN A 359 -36.47 -18.54 -7.34
CA GLN A 359 -36.01 -19.44 -6.27
C GLN A 359 -37.19 -19.85 -5.38
N THR A 360 -37.90 -20.90 -5.78
CA THR A 360 -38.99 -21.53 -5.01
C THR A 360 -38.53 -22.20 -3.70
N ASN A 361 -37.21 -22.21 -3.44
CA ASN A 361 -36.60 -22.45 -2.14
C ASN A 361 -35.47 -21.42 -1.91
N PRO A 362 -35.57 -20.52 -0.92
CA PRO A 362 -34.54 -19.53 -0.60
C PRO A 362 -33.37 -20.16 0.17
N THR A 363 -32.98 -21.39 -0.18
CA THR A 363 -31.70 -21.94 0.28
C THR A 363 -30.61 -21.15 -0.42
N THR A 364 -29.96 -20.28 0.34
CA THR A 364 -28.88 -19.36 -0.01
C THR A 364 -27.80 -20.05 -0.85
N SER A 365 -27.94 -20.07 -2.18
CA SER A 365 -26.87 -20.53 -3.05
C SER A 365 -25.78 -19.47 -3.05
N THR A 366 -24.73 -19.72 -2.29
CA THR A 366 -23.55 -18.88 -2.25
C THR A 366 -22.70 -19.11 -3.49
N THR A 367 -22.06 -18.05 -3.98
CA THR A 367 -21.08 -18.09 -5.06
C THR A 367 -19.80 -17.45 -4.57
N ASP A 368 -18.66 -17.97 -5.03
CA ASP A 368 -17.36 -17.36 -4.73
C ASP A 368 -16.84 -16.49 -5.87
N ARG A 369 -17.09 -16.86 -7.15
CA ARG A 369 -16.43 -16.27 -8.33
C ARG A 369 -17.35 -15.39 -9.18
N TYR A 370 -16.87 -14.20 -9.56
CA TYR A 370 -17.60 -13.17 -10.30
C TYR A 370 -16.72 -12.56 -11.41
N CYS A 371 -17.12 -12.57 -12.70
CA CYS A 371 -16.32 -11.99 -13.81
C CYS A 371 -16.88 -10.69 -14.37
N ASP A 372 -18.19 -10.47 -14.23
CA ASP A 372 -18.79 -9.19 -14.52
C ASP A 372 -19.89 -9.00 -13.49
N LEU A 373 -19.97 -7.79 -12.95
CA LEU A 373 -21.05 -7.41 -12.06
C LEU A 373 -21.84 -6.29 -12.74
N SER A 374 -22.59 -6.65 -13.78
CA SER A 374 -23.57 -5.74 -14.35
C SER A 374 -24.83 -5.78 -13.48
N PHE A 375 -24.82 -4.98 -12.43
CA PHE A 375 -26.02 -4.77 -11.65
C PHE A 375 -26.94 -3.83 -12.43
N GLN A 376 -27.87 -4.42 -13.18
CA GLN A 376 -28.84 -3.67 -13.99
C GLN A 376 -29.79 -2.82 -13.11
N GLN A 377 -29.85 -3.08 -11.81
CA GLN A 377 -30.66 -2.34 -10.85
C GLN A 377 -29.79 -1.52 -9.90
N THR A 378 -30.20 -0.29 -9.61
CA THR A 378 -29.48 0.69 -8.79
C THR A 378 -29.25 0.26 -7.33
N ASN A 379 -29.87 -0.84 -6.88
CA ASN A 379 -29.84 -1.32 -5.49
C ASN A 379 -29.31 -2.76 -5.33
N SER A 380 -28.59 -3.28 -6.31
CA SER A 380 -28.04 -4.63 -6.20
C SER A 380 -26.65 -4.65 -5.55
N TYR A 381 -26.39 -5.72 -4.79
CA TYR A 381 -25.15 -5.91 -4.05
C TYR A 381 -24.86 -7.40 -3.86
N VAL A 382 -23.61 -7.74 -3.57
CA VAL A 382 -23.19 -9.05 -3.06
C VAL A 382 -22.91 -8.94 -1.58
N ARG A 383 -23.63 -9.70 -0.76
CA ARG A 383 -23.42 -9.78 0.69
C ARG A 383 -22.57 -10.99 1.04
N THR A 384 -21.61 -10.82 1.94
CA THR A 384 -20.89 -11.95 2.55
C THR A 384 -20.74 -11.77 4.05
N SER A 385 -20.85 -12.88 4.77
CA SER A 385 -20.49 -13.00 6.19
C SER A 385 -19.17 -13.74 6.42
N ALA A 386 -18.51 -14.17 5.33
CA ALA A 386 -17.21 -14.84 5.39
C ALA A 386 -16.15 -13.90 5.97
N ARG A 387 -15.23 -14.46 6.75
CA ARG A 387 -14.18 -13.72 7.45
C ARG A 387 -12.79 -14.23 7.04
N PRO A 388 -11.79 -13.34 6.93
CA PRO A 388 -11.90 -11.87 7.00
C PRO A 388 -12.67 -11.26 5.82
N PHE A 389 -13.13 -10.01 5.96
CA PHE A 389 -13.76 -9.28 4.83
C PHE A 389 -12.70 -8.89 3.81
N LEU A 390 -12.73 -9.55 2.65
CA LEU A 390 -11.84 -9.26 1.55
C LEU A 390 -12.52 -9.58 0.21
N ILE A 391 -11.95 -8.99 -0.84
CA ILE A 391 -12.13 -9.42 -2.22
C ILE A 391 -10.77 -9.79 -2.79
N HIS A 392 -10.73 -10.82 -3.62
CA HIS A 392 -9.53 -11.21 -4.35
C HIS A 392 -9.73 -10.95 -5.83
N PHE A 393 -8.80 -10.26 -6.49
CA PHE A 393 -8.90 -9.93 -7.89
C PHE A 393 -7.80 -10.62 -8.67
N ARG A 394 -8.19 -11.32 -9.75
CA ARG A 394 -7.29 -11.98 -10.66
C ARG A 394 -7.55 -11.56 -12.09
N THR A 395 -6.47 -11.28 -12.82
CA THR A 395 -6.47 -11.14 -14.28
C THR A 395 -5.38 -12.03 -14.87
N ASP A 396 -5.59 -12.54 -16.08
CA ASP A 396 -4.59 -13.34 -16.79
C ASP A 396 -3.71 -12.48 -17.71
N SER A 397 -3.01 -13.11 -18.64
CA SER A 397 -2.11 -12.42 -19.57
C SER A 397 -2.78 -12.07 -20.92
N ALA A 398 -4.06 -12.35 -21.12
CA ALA A 398 -4.67 -12.49 -22.42
C ALA A 398 -5.79 -11.46 -22.71
N GLU A 399 -5.44 -10.18 -22.77
CA GLU A 399 -6.38 -9.04 -22.86
C GLU A 399 -6.71 -8.54 -24.28
N GLY A 400 -6.71 -9.44 -25.26
CA GLY A 400 -6.52 -9.10 -26.68
C GLY A 400 -7.62 -9.65 -27.58
N GLY A 401 -8.59 -10.34 -26.99
CA GLY A 401 -9.82 -10.71 -27.66
C GLY A 401 -10.73 -9.49 -27.83
N THR A 402 -11.68 -9.58 -28.76
CA THR A 402 -12.76 -8.59 -28.91
C THR A 402 -13.66 -8.48 -27.68
N ALA A 403 -13.53 -9.39 -26.72
CA ALA A 403 -14.25 -9.41 -25.46
C ALA A 403 -13.58 -8.52 -24.38
N ASP A 404 -12.26 -8.28 -24.48
CA ASP A 404 -11.44 -7.65 -23.42
C ASP A 404 -11.20 -6.14 -23.64
N VAL A 405 -11.47 -5.63 -24.85
CA VAL A 405 -11.27 -4.23 -25.25
C VAL A 405 -12.15 -3.20 -24.52
N THR A 406 -12.99 -3.64 -23.57
CA THR A 406 -13.84 -2.76 -22.75
C THR A 406 -13.72 -3.01 -21.24
N SER A 407 -12.70 -3.78 -20.84
CA SER A 407 -12.52 -4.20 -19.47
C SER A 407 -11.80 -3.12 -18.67
N VAL A 408 -12.52 -2.51 -17.72
CA VAL A 408 -12.02 -1.40 -16.91
C VAL A 408 -11.48 -1.83 -15.55
N GLY A 409 -11.68 -3.09 -15.18
CA GLY A 409 -11.45 -3.57 -13.82
C GLY A 409 -12.69 -3.39 -12.96
N TYR A 410 -12.52 -3.05 -11.68
CA TYR A 410 -13.64 -2.88 -10.76
C TYR A 410 -13.56 -1.62 -9.91
N CYS A 411 -14.73 -1.08 -9.59
CA CYS A 411 -14.99 -0.15 -8.50
C CYS A 411 -16.22 -0.65 -7.74
N LEU A 412 -16.02 -0.96 -6.47
CA LEU A 412 -17.07 -1.38 -5.55
C LEU A 412 -17.16 -0.42 -4.37
N ARG A 413 -18.37 0.02 -4.05
CA ARG A 413 -18.73 0.55 -2.75
C ARG A 413 -18.90 -0.63 -1.79
N TRP A 414 -18.42 -0.47 -0.57
CA TRP A 414 -18.63 -1.46 0.48
C TRP A 414 -19.30 -0.82 1.69
N GLN A 415 -20.13 -1.61 2.36
CA GLN A 415 -20.79 -1.23 3.60
C GLN A 415 -20.85 -2.44 4.55
N GLN A 416 -20.33 -2.26 5.75
CA GLN A 416 -20.47 -3.22 6.84
C GLN A 416 -21.79 -2.98 7.57
N ASN A 417 -22.45 -4.06 7.96
CA ASN A 417 -23.74 -3.99 8.63
C ASN A 417 -23.79 -4.93 9.85
N PRO A 418 -24.50 -4.53 10.92
CA PRO A 418 -24.60 -5.32 12.15
C PRO A 418 -25.71 -6.39 12.14
N GLN A 419 -26.70 -6.29 11.24
CA GLN A 419 -27.91 -7.13 11.20
C GLN A 419 -28.48 -7.30 9.80
#